data_AF-A0AAN6RI53-F1
#
_entry.id   AF-A0AAN6RI53-F1
#
_cell.length_a   1.000
_cell.length_b   1.000
_cell.length_c   1.000
_cell.angle_alpha   90.00
_cell.angle_beta   90.00
_cell.angle_gamma   90.00
#
_symmetry.space_group_name_H-M   'P 1'
#
loop_
_entity.id
_entity.type
_entity.pdbx_description
1 polymer ?
#
loop_
_entity_poly.entity_id
_entity_poly.type
_entity_poly.pdbx_seq_one_letter_code
_entity_poly.pdbx_strand_id
1 'polypeptide(L)'
;MKLSTLLPLIPAVSCTISFSKWHAPLPGDLRSPCPALNALANHYIIPHNGRNLTVPLLVEAFKASMNISPDFTTFVATAALPLAPDGGASGQFSLQDISVHGRQDGMEHDGSLSREDYDVSGDATRFSPRVFREFLSYFGGKEEVTLKLAARARW
;
A
#
# COMPACT_ATOMS: atom_id res chain seq x y z
N MET A 1 46.20 27.16 -25.20
CA MET A 1 45.36 25.95 -25.29
C MET A 1 44.10 26.18 -24.47
N LYS A 2 42.92 26.28 -25.10
CA LYS A 2 41.64 26.39 -24.38
C LYS A 2 41.09 24.97 -24.19
N LEU A 3 41.05 24.49 -22.95
CA LEU A 3 40.40 23.23 -22.60
C LEU A 3 38.88 23.43 -22.68
N SER A 4 38.22 22.87 -23.69
CA SER A 4 36.76 22.74 -23.72
C SER A 4 36.38 21.47 -22.95
N THR A 5 35.79 21.65 -21.78
CA THR A 5 35.23 20.54 -20.99
C THR A 5 33.86 20.20 -21.55
N LEU A 6 33.76 19.07 -22.26
CA LEU A 6 32.48 18.50 -22.69
C LEU A 6 31.83 17.81 -21.50
N LEU A 7 30.71 18.36 -21.02
CA LEU A 7 29.87 17.74 -19.98
C LEU A 7 29.02 16.64 -20.63
N PRO A 8 29.06 15.37 -20.18
CA PRO A 8 28.24 14.33 -20.76
C PRO A 8 26.78 14.55 -20.35
N LEU A 9 25.89 14.64 -21.34
CA LEU A 9 24.45 14.59 -21.11
C LEU A 9 24.08 13.15 -20.72
N ILE A 10 23.83 12.92 -19.43
CA ILE A 10 23.22 11.66 -18.97
C ILE A 10 21.71 11.80 -19.24
N PRO A 11 21.10 10.96 -20.09
CA PRO A 11 19.67 11.02 -20.30
C PRO A 11 18.98 10.65 -18.99
N ALA A 12 18.13 11.54 -18.48
CA ALA A 12 17.27 11.25 -17.34
C ALA A 12 16.32 10.12 -17.77
N VAL A 13 16.50 8.92 -17.21
CA VAL A 13 15.53 7.85 -17.35
C VAL A 13 14.28 8.27 -16.59
N SER A 14 13.31 8.84 -17.30
CA SER A 14 11.99 9.09 -16.75
C SER A 14 11.27 7.75 -16.68
N CYS A 15 11.28 7.12 -15.51
CA CYS A 15 10.45 5.96 -15.23
C CYS A 15 9.00 6.44 -15.18
N THR A 16 8.33 6.44 -16.33
CA THR A 16 6.92 6.76 -16.41
C THR A 16 6.12 5.58 -15.88
N ILE A 17 5.25 5.83 -14.90
CA ILE A 17 4.35 4.80 -14.37
C ILE A 17 3.42 4.35 -15.49
N SER A 18 3.40 3.05 -15.74
CA SER A 18 2.53 2.43 -16.74
C SER A 18 1.36 1.74 -16.04
N PHE A 19 0.23 2.45 -15.93
CA PHE A 19 -0.98 1.92 -15.29
C PHE A 19 -1.59 0.71 -16.02
N SER A 20 -1.23 0.47 -17.29
CA SER A 20 -1.71 -0.70 -18.04
C SER A 20 -1.03 -2.02 -17.66
N LYS A 21 0.09 -1.99 -16.94
CA LYS A 21 0.83 -3.19 -16.52
C LYS A 21 0.25 -3.83 -15.26
N TRP A 22 -1.00 -4.25 -15.30
CA TRP A 22 -1.57 -5.02 -14.20
C TRP A 22 -1.26 -6.51 -14.34
N HIS A 23 -0.86 -7.15 -13.25
CA HIS A 23 -0.79 -8.60 -13.12
C HIS A 23 -1.25 -9.03 -11.72
N ALA A 24 -1.93 -10.18 -11.63
CA ALA A 24 -2.29 -10.77 -10.35
C ALA A 24 -1.02 -11.19 -9.57
N PRO A 25 -1.08 -11.30 -8.23
CA PRO A 25 0.05 -11.82 -7.46
C PRO A 25 0.45 -13.24 -7.92
N LEU A 26 1.74 -13.50 -8.02
CA LEU A 26 2.28 -14.83 -8.29
C LEU A 26 2.37 -15.69 -7.02
N PRO A 27 2.48 -17.03 -7.13
CA PRO A 27 2.76 -17.88 -5.97
C PRO A 27 4.01 -17.42 -5.22
N GLY A 28 3.87 -17.12 -3.93
CA GLY A 28 4.96 -16.63 -3.06
C GLY A 28 5.09 -15.11 -2.97
N ASP A 29 4.35 -14.35 -3.78
CA ASP A 29 4.25 -12.90 -3.64
C ASP A 29 3.46 -12.54 -2.37
N LEU A 30 3.92 -11.50 -1.68
CA LEU A 30 3.26 -11.01 -0.48
C LEU A 30 2.27 -9.91 -0.80
N ARG A 31 1.16 -9.90 -0.07
CA ARG A 31 0.14 -8.85 -0.08
C ARG A 31 -0.25 -8.51 1.35
N SER A 32 -0.91 -7.36 1.51
CA SER A 32 -1.27 -6.75 2.80
C SER A 32 -2.78 -6.57 2.96
N PRO A 33 -3.28 -6.17 4.15
CA PRO A 33 -4.66 -5.68 4.31
C PRO A 33 -4.94 -4.41 3.50
N CYS A 34 -3.91 -3.64 3.13
CA CYS A 34 -4.06 -2.34 2.47
C CYS A 34 -4.34 -2.48 0.96
N PRO A 35 -5.53 -2.05 0.47
CA PRO A 35 -5.86 -2.17 -0.95
C PRO A 35 -4.94 -1.31 -1.85
N ALA A 36 -4.50 -0.15 -1.38
CA ALA A 36 -3.66 0.74 -2.17
C ALA A 36 -2.28 0.13 -2.45
N LEU A 37 -1.59 -0.37 -1.42
CA LEU A 37 -0.30 -1.05 -1.57
C LEU A 37 -0.38 -2.28 -2.48
N ASN A 38 -1.44 -3.08 -2.33
CA ASN A 38 -1.66 -4.24 -3.19
C ASN A 38 -1.86 -3.86 -4.66
N ALA A 39 -2.59 -2.76 -4.92
CA ALA A 39 -2.74 -2.23 -6.27
C ALA A 39 -1.38 -1.80 -6.85
N LEU A 40 -0.58 -1.04 -6.09
CA LEU A 40 0.75 -0.63 -6.55
C LEU A 40 1.66 -1.83 -6.88
N ALA A 41 1.64 -2.88 -6.06
CA ALA A 41 2.42 -4.10 -6.32
C ALA A 41 1.90 -4.82 -7.58
N ASN A 42 0.59 -4.97 -7.73
CA ASN A 42 -0.03 -5.57 -8.92
C ASN A 42 0.26 -4.79 -10.21
N HIS A 43 0.49 -3.48 -10.11
CA HIS A 43 0.84 -2.60 -11.24
C HIS A 43 2.36 -2.44 -11.47
N TYR A 44 3.21 -3.20 -10.76
CA TYR A 44 4.68 -3.07 -10.81
C TYR A 44 5.20 -1.65 -10.48
N ILE A 45 4.42 -0.86 -9.74
CA ILE A 45 4.81 0.48 -9.28
C ILE A 45 5.73 0.38 -8.07
N ILE A 46 5.49 -0.62 -7.22
CA ILE A 46 6.41 -1.10 -6.18
C ILE A 46 6.81 -2.55 -6.52
N PRO A 47 7.82 -3.14 -5.86
CA PRO A 47 8.22 -4.52 -6.08
C PRO A 47 7.01 -5.47 -6.09
N HIS A 48 6.79 -6.16 -7.21
CA HIS A 48 5.59 -7.00 -7.42
C HIS A 48 5.47 -8.13 -6.40
N ASN A 49 6.61 -8.63 -5.92
CA ASN A 49 6.68 -9.65 -4.88
C ASN A 49 6.31 -9.15 -3.48
N GLY A 50 6.10 -7.84 -3.31
CA GLY A 50 5.70 -7.23 -2.05
C GLY A 50 6.79 -7.20 -0.97
N ARG A 51 8.07 -7.19 -1.36
CA ARG A 51 9.23 -7.23 -0.44
C ARG A 51 10.13 -6.00 -0.59
N ASN A 52 11.00 -5.78 0.40
CA ASN A 52 12.04 -4.75 0.40
C ASN A 52 11.49 -3.32 0.20
N LEU A 53 10.39 -3.01 0.88
CA LEU A 53 9.76 -1.70 0.80
C LEU A 53 10.44 -0.72 1.74
N THR A 54 10.93 0.40 1.20
CA THR A 54 11.55 1.48 1.98
C THR A 54 10.64 2.72 1.98
N VAL A 55 10.83 3.60 2.97
CA VAL A 55 10.08 4.86 3.05
C VAL A 55 10.24 5.73 1.80
N PRO A 56 11.46 5.98 1.27
CA PRO A 56 11.63 6.80 0.06
C PRO A 56 10.93 6.19 -1.17
N LEU A 57 11.04 4.87 -1.35
CA LEU A 57 10.37 4.15 -2.43
C LEU A 57 8.85 4.38 -2.39
N LEU A 58 8.25 4.23 -1.21
CA LEU A 58 6.80 4.40 -1.06
C LEU A 58 6.38 5.86 -1.26
N VAL A 59 7.15 6.84 -0.77
CA VAL A 59 6.89 8.26 -0.99
C VAL A 59 6.86 8.60 -2.47
N GLU A 60 7.84 8.14 -3.24
CA GLU A 60 7.89 8.35 -4.70
C GLU A 60 6.72 7.65 -5.39
N ALA A 61 6.49 6.37 -5.08
CA ALA A 61 5.44 5.57 -5.68
C ALA A 61 4.04 6.17 -5.46
N PHE A 62 3.70 6.51 -4.22
CA PHE A 62 2.38 7.06 -3.89
C PHE A 62 2.15 8.46 -4.44
N LYS A 63 3.18 9.32 -4.41
CA LYS A 63 3.10 10.65 -5.02
C LYS A 63 2.86 10.55 -6.53
N ALA A 64 3.62 9.71 -7.23
CA ALA A 64 3.57 9.62 -8.68
C ALA A 64 2.32 8.87 -9.20
N SER A 65 1.80 7.89 -8.44
CA SER A 65 0.68 7.04 -8.89
C SER A 65 -0.70 7.49 -8.44
N MET A 66 -0.81 8.00 -7.21
CA MET A 66 -2.09 8.29 -6.55
C MET A 66 -2.18 9.74 -6.05
N ASN A 67 -1.15 10.55 -6.29
CA ASN A 67 -1.06 11.94 -5.82
C ASN A 67 -1.26 12.08 -4.30
N ILE A 68 -0.78 11.09 -3.54
CA ILE A 68 -0.82 11.13 -2.07
C ILE A 68 0.36 11.96 -1.55
N SER A 69 0.10 12.76 -0.51
CA SER A 69 1.11 13.62 0.12
C SER A 69 2.35 12.84 0.58
N PRO A 70 3.57 13.36 0.33
CA PRO A 70 4.81 12.82 0.89
C PRO A 70 4.79 12.73 2.41
N ASP A 71 4.20 13.71 3.11
CA ASP A 71 4.19 13.76 4.57
C ASP A 71 3.35 12.61 5.14
N PHE A 72 2.15 12.41 4.57
CA PHE A 72 1.27 11.31 4.96
C PHE A 72 1.94 9.97 4.71
N THR A 73 2.53 9.79 3.52
CA THR A 73 3.21 8.54 3.14
C THR A 73 4.40 8.25 4.05
N THR A 74 5.21 9.28 4.36
CA THR A 74 6.37 9.17 5.25
C THR A 74 5.93 8.72 6.64
N PHE A 75 4.87 9.32 7.18
CA PHE A 75 4.33 8.96 8.48
C PHE A 75 3.90 7.48 8.53
N VAL A 76 3.03 7.03 7.61
CA VAL A 76 2.52 5.65 7.63
C VAL A 76 3.61 4.62 7.30
N ALA A 77 4.52 4.90 6.37
CA ALA A 77 5.59 3.98 6.01
C ALA A 77 6.65 3.85 7.12
N THR A 78 6.93 4.93 7.85
CA THR A 78 7.83 4.88 9.01
C THR A 78 7.21 4.06 10.14
N ALA A 79 5.90 4.19 10.37
CA ALA A 79 5.17 3.39 11.35
C ALA A 79 5.16 1.89 11.01
N ALA A 80 5.33 1.52 9.74
CA ALA A 80 5.40 0.12 9.31
C ALA A 80 6.77 -0.54 9.60
N LEU A 81 7.86 0.23 9.72
CA LEU A 81 9.21 -0.34 9.86
C LEU A 81 9.37 -1.27 11.09
N PRO A 82 8.89 -0.90 12.30
CA PRO A 82 9.02 -1.77 13.48
C PRO A 82 8.24 -3.08 13.38
N LEU A 83 7.32 -3.20 12.42
CA LEU A 83 6.54 -4.40 12.18
C LEU A 83 7.30 -5.47 11.39
N ALA A 84 8.42 -5.10 10.75
CA ALA A 84 9.30 -6.07 10.11
C ALA A 84 9.89 -7.04 11.16
N PRO A 85 10.20 -8.30 10.78
CA PRO A 85 10.75 -9.30 11.72
C PRO A 85 12.06 -8.89 12.39
N ASP A 86 12.82 -7.97 11.80
CA ASP A 86 14.08 -7.42 12.33
C ASP A 86 13.87 -6.14 13.17
N GLY A 87 12.62 -5.77 13.47
CA GLY A 87 12.28 -4.55 14.19
C GLY A 87 12.61 -3.26 13.43
N GLY A 88 12.76 -3.33 12.11
CA GLY A 88 13.08 -2.19 11.25
C GLY A 88 14.58 -1.92 11.09
N ALA A 89 15.45 -2.81 11.60
CA ALA A 89 16.91 -2.63 11.55
C ALA A 89 17.46 -2.49 10.11
N SER A 90 16.84 -3.16 9.13
CA SER A 90 17.20 -3.06 7.72
C SER A 90 16.67 -1.79 7.02
N GLY A 91 15.80 -1.01 7.68
CA GLY A 91 15.15 0.16 7.08
C GLY A 91 14.11 -0.20 6.00
N GLN A 92 13.65 -1.44 5.97
CA GLN A 92 12.67 -1.95 5.02
C GLN A 92 11.70 -2.93 5.65
N PHE A 93 10.53 -3.11 5.03
CA PHE A 93 9.53 -4.09 5.41
C PHE A 93 8.92 -4.78 4.18
N SER A 94 8.14 -5.82 4.38
CA SER A 94 7.35 -6.51 3.36
C SER A 94 5.85 -6.26 3.56
N LEU A 95 5.05 -6.40 2.50
CA LEU A 95 3.60 -6.17 2.57
C LEU A 95 2.89 -7.01 3.64
N GLN A 96 3.34 -8.23 3.90
CA GLN A 96 2.74 -9.08 4.91
C GLN A 96 3.04 -8.61 6.35
N ASP A 97 4.10 -7.83 6.55
CA ASP A 97 4.52 -7.38 7.88
C ASP A 97 3.51 -6.40 8.49
N ILE A 98 2.72 -5.70 7.65
CA ILE A 98 1.64 -4.80 8.12
C ILE A 98 0.31 -5.52 8.35
N SER A 99 0.27 -6.85 8.25
CA SER A 99 -0.92 -7.67 8.56
C SER A 99 -0.97 -8.13 10.03
N VAL A 100 -0.01 -7.73 10.87
CA VAL A 100 0.10 -8.25 12.23
C VAL A 100 -1.01 -7.66 13.12
N HIS A 101 -1.86 -8.55 13.65
CA HIS A 101 -2.97 -8.22 14.53
C HIS A 101 -2.56 -8.12 16.01
N GLY A 102 -3.24 -7.26 16.78
CA GLY A 102 -3.15 -7.23 18.24
C GLY A 102 -1.84 -6.71 18.83
N ARG A 103 -0.93 -6.20 18.00
CA ARG A 103 0.29 -5.54 18.47
C ARG A 103 0.02 -4.07 18.77
N GLN A 104 0.64 -3.55 19.84
CA GLN A 104 0.50 -2.15 20.26
C GLN A 104 0.93 -1.14 19.18
N ASP A 105 1.83 -1.55 18.27
CA ASP A 105 2.32 -0.82 17.10
C ASP A 105 1.72 -1.30 15.77
N GLY A 106 0.77 -2.25 15.82
CA GLY A 106 0.13 -2.83 14.64
C GLY A 106 -0.70 -1.82 13.86
N MET A 107 -0.56 -1.84 12.53
CA MET A 107 -1.38 -1.01 11.64
C MET A 107 -2.73 -1.65 11.29
N GLU A 108 -2.79 -2.98 11.37
CA GLU A 108 -4.01 -3.75 11.13
C GLU A 108 -4.96 -3.62 12.34
N HIS A 109 -6.27 -3.63 12.08
CA HIS A 109 -7.30 -3.41 13.09
C HIS A 109 -8.65 -4.06 12.72
N ASP A 110 -9.44 -4.35 13.74
CA ASP A 110 -10.83 -4.82 13.61
C ASP A 110 -11.78 -3.76 13.04
N GLY A 111 -12.95 -4.21 12.56
CA GLY A 111 -13.93 -3.34 11.91
C GLY A 111 -13.45 -2.85 10.54
N SER A 112 -12.71 -3.69 9.84
CA SER A 112 -12.20 -3.42 8.50
C SER A 112 -13.33 -3.35 7.47
N LEU A 113 -13.17 -2.51 6.43
CA LEU A 113 -14.22 -2.29 5.41
C LEU A 113 -14.33 -3.43 4.37
N SER A 114 -13.36 -4.33 4.33
CA SER A 114 -13.29 -5.39 3.31
C SER A 114 -12.53 -6.65 3.73
N ARG A 115 -12.08 -6.73 4.99
CA ARG A 115 -11.36 -7.87 5.59
C ARG A 115 -12.20 -8.36 6.76
N GLU A 116 -12.13 -9.65 7.02
CA GLU A 116 -12.67 -10.21 8.26
C GLU A 116 -11.79 -9.79 9.44
N ASP A 117 -12.39 -9.60 10.60
CA ASP A 117 -11.63 -9.43 11.85
C ASP A 117 -10.80 -10.69 12.12
N TYR A 118 -9.63 -10.52 12.72
CA TYR A 118 -8.68 -11.61 12.90
C TYR A 118 -9.26 -12.73 13.76
N ASP A 119 -9.98 -12.39 14.83
CA ASP A 119 -10.62 -13.35 15.74
C ASP A 119 -11.73 -14.17 15.07
N VAL A 120 -12.26 -13.73 13.93
CA VAL A 120 -13.31 -14.45 13.18
C VAL A 120 -12.72 -15.43 12.17
N SER A 121 -11.61 -15.05 11.50
CA SER A 121 -11.11 -15.78 10.34
C SER A 121 -9.70 -16.36 10.49
N GLY A 122 -8.93 -15.86 11.46
CA GLY A 122 -7.49 -16.10 11.57
C GLY A 122 -6.65 -15.41 10.48
N ASP A 123 -7.25 -14.56 9.63
CA ASP A 123 -6.58 -13.90 8.51
C ASP A 123 -7.13 -12.48 8.28
N ALA A 124 -6.37 -11.48 8.70
CA ALA A 124 -6.69 -10.07 8.49
C ALA A 124 -6.24 -9.52 7.12
N THR A 125 -5.62 -10.33 6.27
CA THR A 125 -5.01 -9.87 5.00
C THR A 125 -5.99 -9.99 3.82
N ARG A 126 -6.71 -11.11 3.76
CA ARG A 126 -7.49 -11.50 2.58
C ARG A 126 -8.76 -10.67 2.41
N PHE A 127 -9.03 -10.31 1.16
CA PHE A 127 -10.29 -9.67 0.79
C PHE A 127 -11.50 -10.60 1.07
N SER A 128 -12.47 -10.09 1.82
CA SER A 128 -13.76 -10.73 2.09
C SER A 128 -14.86 -10.08 1.23
N PRO A 129 -15.39 -10.78 0.22
CA PRO A 129 -16.55 -10.32 -0.53
C PRO A 129 -17.79 -10.13 0.36
N ARG A 130 -17.87 -10.84 1.50
CA ARG A 130 -18.98 -10.71 2.45
C ARG A 130 -18.93 -9.35 3.14
N VAL A 131 -17.83 -9.03 3.83
CA VAL A 131 -17.64 -7.75 4.53
C VAL A 131 -17.72 -6.58 3.56
N PHE A 132 -17.09 -6.70 2.38
CA PHE A 132 -17.17 -5.63 1.40
C PHE A 132 -18.59 -5.38 0.87
N ARG A 133 -19.40 -6.44 0.65
CA ARG A 133 -20.81 -6.26 0.28
C ARG A 133 -21.63 -5.59 1.37
N GLU A 134 -21.35 -5.91 2.63
CA GLU A 134 -21.98 -5.25 3.78
C GLU A 134 -21.65 -3.76 3.80
N PHE A 135 -20.37 -3.39 3.68
CA PHE A 135 -19.93 -1.99 3.54
C PHE A 135 -20.65 -1.27 2.38
N LEU A 136 -20.74 -1.90 1.20
CA LEU A 136 -21.42 -1.32 0.05
C LEU A 136 -22.95 -1.17 0.24
N SER A 137 -23.57 -2.00 1.07
CA SER A 137 -25.02 -1.98 1.29
C SER A 137 -25.51 -0.64 1.88
N TYR A 138 -24.65 0.08 2.61
CA TYR A 138 -24.94 1.38 3.19
C TYR A 138 -25.09 2.51 2.15
N PHE A 139 -24.60 2.30 0.93
CA PHE A 139 -24.66 3.31 -0.13
C PHE A 139 -25.96 3.28 -0.94
N GLY A 140 -26.74 2.19 -0.87
CA GLY A 140 -28.06 2.11 -1.52
C GLY A 140 -28.02 2.39 -3.02
N GLY A 141 -26.97 1.93 -3.72
CA GLY A 141 -26.81 2.11 -5.17
C GLY A 141 -26.44 3.53 -5.61
N LYS A 142 -26.04 4.42 -4.70
CA LYS A 142 -25.55 5.75 -5.06
C LYS A 142 -24.24 5.66 -5.84
N GLU A 143 -24.11 6.51 -6.85
CA GLU A 143 -22.91 6.60 -7.69
C GLU A 143 -21.79 7.41 -7.03
N GLU A 144 -22.10 8.18 -5.99
CA GLU A 144 -21.15 8.99 -5.23
C GLU A 144 -21.19 8.66 -3.73
N VAL A 145 -20.00 8.57 -3.13
CA VAL A 145 -19.83 8.36 -1.68
C VAL A 145 -19.51 9.69 -1.01
N THR A 146 -20.48 10.23 -0.26
CA THR A 146 -20.26 11.42 0.58
C THR A 146 -19.63 11.05 1.92
N LEU A 147 -19.01 12.01 2.61
CA LEU A 147 -18.48 11.81 3.97
C LEU A 147 -19.54 11.29 4.94
N LYS A 148 -20.78 11.77 4.86
CA LYS A 148 -21.88 11.30 5.73
C LYS A 148 -22.22 9.83 5.47
N LEU A 149 -22.21 9.41 4.20
CA LEU A 149 -22.45 8.02 3.83
C LEU A 149 -21.30 7.12 4.26
N ALA A 150 -20.05 7.54 4.02
CA ALA A 150 -18.88 6.80 4.45
C ALA A 150 -18.82 6.63 5.98
N ALA A 151 -19.13 7.70 6.73
CA ALA A 151 -19.20 7.64 8.19
C ALA A 151 -20.27 6.65 8.68
N ARG A 152 -21.46 6.67 8.05
CA ARG A 152 -22.53 5.71 8.37
C ARG A 152 -22.15 4.27 8.02
N ALA A 153 -21.39 4.05 6.96
CA ALA A 153 -20.96 2.72 6.56
C ALA A 153 -19.85 2.13 7.46
N ARG A 154 -19.20 2.97 8.28
CA ARG A 154 -18.18 2.56 9.26
C ARG A 154 -18.76 2.28 10.66
N TRP A 155 -19.90 2.89 10.98
CA TRP A 155 -20.52 2.87 12.31
C TRP A 155 -21.65 1.85 12.40
#